data_AF-A0A1V5V544-F1
#
_entry.id   AF-A0A1V5V544-F1
#
_cell.length_a   1.000
_cell.length_b   1.000
_cell.length_c   1.000
_cell.angle_alpha   90.00
_cell.angle_beta   90.00
_cell.angle_gamma   90.00
#
_symmetry.space_group_name_H-M   'P 1'
#
loop_
_entity.id
_entity.type
_entity.pdbx_description
1 polymer ?
#
loop_
_entity_poly.entity_id
_entity_poly.type
_entity_poly.pdbx_seq_one_letter_code
_entity_poly.pdbx_strand_id
1 'polypeptide(L)'
;MIGRENHNREKMNQAETNYHVKTDERNHDTHSFSFRSARCLFRYLGEIDALVELTELAARSFLHSAKQSDDVRAYVESLSKQLNICVNLSEVDCLSHHLARSYIVTVYQSAERFLHEFRGEHILLYGREWTGDRKDSDPLTVTLLNVASNRKEAEDKIGIDLITCFQYYRVVRNWIIHTKDSDLNKPLHAFCEIVKYLPEHKTLFGQTDAPNKPNELTFDDFILFSRLTKYIAKKLCEISYPPESYWKKSLLMQFNHLRNNPRRMKNALTGLLRTEYGMDKEIAARISNELCDSLA
;
A
#
# COMPACT_ATOMS: atom_id res chain seq x y z
N MET A 1 22.22 40.84 -14.80
CA MET A 1 22.23 39.75 -13.81
C MET A 1 20.89 39.57 -13.07
N ILE A 2 20.01 40.56 -13.03
CA ILE A 2 18.73 40.51 -12.28
C ILE A 2 17.64 39.62 -12.94
N GLY A 3 17.72 39.34 -14.24
CA GLY A 3 16.71 38.56 -14.96
C GLY A 3 16.76 37.04 -14.80
N ARG A 4 17.91 36.47 -14.39
CA ARG A 4 18.05 35.00 -14.20
C ARG A 4 17.58 34.52 -12.82
N GLU A 5 17.66 35.38 -11.80
CA GLU A 5 17.19 35.05 -10.44
C GLU A 5 15.66 35.04 -10.33
N ASN A 6 14.96 35.94 -11.05
CA ASN A 6 13.50 35.95 -11.08
C ASN A 6 12.92 34.74 -11.83
N HIS A 7 13.57 34.29 -12.90
CA HIS A 7 13.12 33.12 -13.66
C HIS A 7 13.33 31.80 -12.90
N ASN A 8 14.35 31.71 -12.04
CA ASN A 8 14.56 30.55 -11.16
C ASN A 8 13.61 30.55 -9.94
N ARG A 9 13.26 31.73 -9.40
CA ARG A 9 12.25 31.84 -8.32
C ARG A 9 10.84 31.48 -8.80
N GLU A 10 10.45 31.85 -10.01
CA GLU A 10 9.14 31.48 -10.58
C GLU A 10 9.04 29.97 -10.85
N LYS A 11 10.13 29.33 -11.29
CA LYS A 11 10.18 27.86 -11.48
C LYS A 11 10.17 27.09 -10.15
N MET A 12 10.84 27.59 -9.11
CA MET A 12 10.76 27.00 -7.76
C MET A 12 9.35 27.14 -7.18
N ASN A 13 8.72 28.30 -7.31
CA ASN A 13 7.35 28.50 -6.82
C ASN A 13 6.32 27.64 -7.58
N GLN A 14 6.49 27.44 -8.89
CA GLN A 14 5.64 26.51 -9.65
C GLN A 14 5.90 25.04 -9.30
N ALA A 15 7.14 24.66 -8.96
CA ALA A 15 7.47 23.33 -8.49
C ALA A 15 6.93 23.06 -7.08
N GLU A 16 7.00 24.03 -6.16
CA GLU A 16 6.41 23.96 -4.82
C GLU A 16 4.89 23.91 -4.86
N THR A 17 4.26 24.68 -5.77
CA THR A 17 2.80 24.64 -5.98
C THR A 17 2.37 23.28 -6.55
N ASN A 18 3.17 22.66 -7.43
CA ASN A 18 2.86 21.34 -7.97
C ASN A 18 3.16 20.18 -6.99
N TYR A 19 4.11 20.35 -6.06
CA TYR A 19 4.41 19.35 -5.02
C TYR A 19 3.40 19.36 -3.87
N HIS A 20 2.79 20.51 -3.56
CA HIS A 20 1.77 20.63 -2.50
C HIS A 20 0.34 20.28 -2.95
N VAL A 21 0.09 20.02 -4.23
CA VAL A 21 -1.26 19.73 -4.75
C VAL A 21 -1.58 18.22 -4.82
N LYS A 22 -0.66 17.32 -4.45
CA LYS A 22 -0.86 15.86 -4.58
C LYS A 22 -1.19 15.07 -3.31
N THR A 23 -1.54 15.72 -2.20
CA THR A 23 -1.92 15.03 -0.95
C THR A 23 -3.38 15.15 -0.54
N ASP A 24 -4.25 15.79 -1.34
CA ASP A 24 -5.68 15.88 -1.01
C ASP A 24 -6.57 15.56 -2.22
N GLU A 25 -6.50 14.33 -2.70
CA GLU A 25 -7.61 13.71 -3.43
C GLU A 25 -8.25 12.65 -2.54
N ARG A 26 -8.93 13.11 -1.48
CA ARG A 26 -10.10 12.43 -0.93
C ARG A 26 -11.16 12.42 -2.03
N ASN A 27 -11.03 11.51 -2.98
CA ASN A 27 -12.08 11.24 -3.94
C ASN A 27 -13.29 10.71 -3.16
N HIS A 28 -14.23 11.63 -2.98
CA HIS A 28 -15.58 11.42 -2.50
C HIS A 28 -16.28 10.47 -3.44
N ASP A 29 -16.15 9.18 -3.16
CA ASP A 29 -17.15 8.19 -3.47
C ASP A 29 -16.87 6.96 -2.60
N THR A 30 -17.92 6.18 -2.35
CA THR A 30 -17.93 4.82 -1.79
C THR A 30 -17.98 4.68 -0.27
N HIS A 31 -18.86 3.77 0.16
CA HIS A 31 -19.09 3.28 1.51
C HIS A 31 -17.81 3.25 2.37
N SER A 32 -17.78 4.04 3.44
CA SER A 32 -16.64 4.29 4.33
C SER A 32 -16.15 3.09 5.16
N PHE A 33 -16.58 1.87 4.82
CA PHE A 33 -16.13 0.70 5.52
C PHE A 33 -14.66 0.39 5.23
N SER A 34 -13.91 0.21 6.30
CA SER A 34 -12.57 -0.34 6.23
C SER A 34 -12.31 -1.22 7.45
N PHE A 35 -11.51 -2.24 7.23
CA PHE A 35 -10.90 -2.98 8.33
C PHE A 35 -9.81 -2.13 8.99
N ARG A 36 -9.56 -2.37 10.29
CA ARG A 36 -8.52 -1.65 11.04
C ARG A 36 -7.15 -1.95 10.45
N SER A 37 -6.91 -3.20 10.05
CA SER A 37 -5.72 -3.64 9.30
C SER A 37 -5.45 -2.77 8.06
N ALA A 38 -6.46 -2.44 7.26
CA ALA A 38 -6.31 -1.56 6.09
C ALA A 38 -5.94 -0.12 6.49
N ARG A 39 -6.58 0.44 7.52
CA ARG A 39 -6.22 1.78 8.03
C ARG A 39 -4.80 1.81 8.61
N CYS A 40 -4.39 0.76 9.33
CA CYS A 40 -3.04 0.58 9.83
C CYS A 40 -2.01 0.50 8.69
N LEU A 41 -2.32 -0.26 7.63
CA LEU A 41 -1.50 -0.34 6.42
C LEU A 41 -1.32 1.05 5.79
N PHE A 42 -2.40 1.83 5.64
CA PHE A 42 -2.34 3.13 4.98
C PHE A 42 -1.44 4.11 5.75
N ARG A 43 -1.59 4.12 7.09
CA ARG A 43 -0.72 4.91 7.96
C ARG A 43 0.73 4.45 7.86
N TYR A 44 0.98 3.14 7.99
CA TYR A 44 2.33 2.59 7.97
C TYR A 44 3.02 2.84 6.63
N LEU A 45 2.34 2.59 5.52
CA LEU A 45 2.89 2.90 4.20
C LEU A 45 3.07 4.40 4.00
N GLY A 46 2.23 5.27 4.57
CA GLY A 46 2.47 6.71 4.53
C GLY A 46 3.75 7.13 5.28
N GLU A 47 4.04 6.52 6.42
CA GLU A 47 5.28 6.73 7.17
C GLU A 47 6.50 6.20 6.39
N ILE A 48 6.37 5.01 5.78
CA ILE A 48 7.42 4.42 4.93
C ILE A 48 7.65 5.25 3.67
N ASP A 49 6.59 5.73 3.00
CA ASP A 49 6.68 6.60 1.82
C ASP A 49 7.54 7.83 2.15
N ALA A 50 7.28 8.50 3.28
CA ALA A 50 8.08 9.65 3.72
C ALA A 50 9.56 9.29 3.97
N LEU A 51 9.83 8.15 4.63
CA LEU A 51 11.20 7.71 4.90
C LEU A 51 11.95 7.37 3.60
N VAL A 52 11.29 6.66 2.68
CA VAL A 52 11.85 6.26 1.39
C VAL A 52 12.12 7.50 0.53
N GLU A 53 11.20 8.47 0.49
CA GLU A 53 11.37 9.74 -0.21
C GLU A 53 12.57 10.54 0.31
N LEU A 54 12.74 10.63 1.64
CA LEU A 54 13.90 11.26 2.25
C LEU A 54 15.20 10.52 1.90
N THR A 55 15.16 9.18 1.92
CA THR A 55 16.32 8.34 1.57
C THR A 55 16.69 8.52 0.10
N GLU A 56 15.71 8.55 -0.79
CA GLU A 56 15.91 8.76 -2.22
C GLU A 56 16.48 10.15 -2.52
N LEU A 57 15.97 11.19 -1.84
CA LEU A 57 16.51 12.55 -1.94
C LEU A 57 17.98 12.61 -1.50
N ALA A 58 18.29 12.02 -0.35
CA ALA A 58 19.65 11.96 0.17
C ALA A 58 20.58 11.19 -0.79
N ALA A 59 20.16 10.02 -1.27
CA ALA A 59 20.93 9.19 -2.18
C ALA A 59 21.19 9.89 -3.52
N ARG A 60 20.17 10.50 -4.12
CA ARG A 60 20.33 11.25 -5.38
C ARG A 60 21.24 12.46 -5.20
N SER A 61 21.11 13.20 -4.09
CA SER A 61 21.99 14.32 -3.79
C SER A 61 23.44 13.86 -3.63
N PHE A 62 23.67 12.78 -2.88
CA PHE A 62 25.00 12.21 -2.69
C PHE A 62 25.63 11.76 -4.02
N LEU A 63 24.89 11.00 -4.83
CA LEU A 63 25.36 10.52 -6.14
C LEU A 63 25.61 11.68 -7.11
N HIS A 64 24.78 12.72 -7.06
CA HIS A 64 24.99 13.92 -7.88
C HIS A 64 26.29 14.63 -7.51
N SER A 65 26.52 14.89 -6.22
CA SER A 65 27.76 15.52 -5.74
C SER A 65 28.99 14.67 -6.03
N ALA A 66 28.89 13.34 -5.86
CA ALA A 66 29.97 12.42 -6.18
C ALA A 66 30.33 12.47 -7.67
N LYS A 67 29.32 12.44 -8.57
CA LYS A 67 29.53 12.52 -10.03
C LYS A 67 30.05 13.87 -10.51
N GLN A 68 29.84 14.95 -9.75
CA GLN A 68 30.40 16.26 -10.04
C GLN A 68 31.85 16.43 -9.55
N SER A 69 32.34 15.52 -8.72
CA SER A 69 33.74 15.52 -8.31
C SER A 69 34.63 14.97 -9.43
N ASP A 70 35.86 15.49 -9.52
CA ASP A 70 36.85 15.01 -10.49
C ASP A 70 37.23 13.53 -10.24
N ASP A 71 37.14 13.09 -8.99
CA ASP A 71 37.38 11.72 -8.55
C ASP A 71 36.33 11.30 -7.51
N VAL A 72 35.33 10.54 -7.98
CA VAL A 72 34.24 9.96 -7.17
C VAL A 72 34.81 9.23 -5.95
N ARG A 73 35.90 8.49 -6.12
CA ARG A 73 36.49 7.68 -5.06
C ARG A 73 37.08 8.57 -3.98
N ALA A 74 37.89 9.55 -4.37
CA ALA A 74 38.48 10.50 -3.43
C ALA A 74 37.39 11.31 -2.71
N TYR A 75 36.32 11.70 -3.40
CA TYR A 75 35.17 12.37 -2.81
C TYR A 75 34.53 11.51 -1.72
N VAL A 76 34.17 10.26 -2.02
CA VAL A 76 33.51 9.37 -1.05
C VAL A 76 34.45 9.04 0.12
N GLU A 77 35.75 8.81 -0.12
CA GLU A 77 36.74 8.60 0.95
C GLU A 77 36.88 9.83 1.86
N SER A 78 36.85 11.03 1.31
CA SER A 78 36.93 12.27 2.08
C SER A 78 35.69 12.46 2.97
N LEU A 79 34.50 12.23 2.42
CA LEU A 79 33.25 12.35 3.15
C LEU A 79 33.11 11.26 4.21
N SER A 80 33.52 10.03 3.88
CA SER A 80 33.64 8.90 4.80
C SER A 80 34.49 9.24 6.02
N LYS A 81 35.68 9.85 5.82
CA LYS A 81 36.53 10.33 6.91
C LYS A 81 35.90 11.49 7.70
N GLN A 82 35.30 12.46 7.02
CA GLN A 82 34.66 13.61 7.66
C GLN A 82 33.50 13.20 8.57
N LEU A 83 32.69 12.23 8.13
CA LEU A 83 31.52 11.75 8.86
C LEU A 83 31.83 10.57 9.80
N ASN A 84 33.07 10.07 9.78
CA ASN A 84 33.51 8.89 10.53
C ASN A 84 32.68 7.63 10.23
N ILE A 85 32.38 7.39 8.94
CA ILE A 85 31.61 6.25 8.45
C ILE A 85 32.44 5.47 7.44
N CYS A 86 32.71 4.19 7.69
CA CYS A 86 33.39 3.33 6.71
C CYS A 86 32.43 2.94 5.58
N VAL A 87 32.82 3.16 4.33
CA VAL A 87 32.01 2.89 3.13
C VAL A 87 32.78 1.96 2.21
N ASN A 88 32.09 0.96 1.65
CA ASN A 88 32.64 0.18 0.54
C ASN A 88 32.38 0.90 -0.79
N LEU A 89 33.46 1.33 -1.44
CA LEU A 89 33.41 2.11 -2.67
C LEU A 89 32.88 1.33 -3.88
N SER A 90 32.91 -0.02 -3.86
CA SER A 90 32.40 -0.83 -4.96
C SER A 90 30.88 -0.76 -5.14
N GLU A 91 30.16 -0.30 -4.12
CA GLU A 91 28.69 -0.31 -4.09
C GLU A 91 28.07 1.02 -4.52
N VAL A 92 28.86 2.06 -4.76
CA VAL A 92 28.35 3.41 -5.04
C VAL A 92 27.48 3.42 -6.31
N ASP A 93 27.92 2.73 -7.37
CA ASP A 93 27.16 2.63 -8.62
C ASP A 93 25.90 1.77 -8.49
N CYS A 94 25.88 0.87 -7.51
CA CYS A 94 24.77 -0.04 -7.24
C CYS A 94 23.76 0.52 -6.23
N LEU A 95 24.05 1.66 -5.59
CA LEU A 95 23.26 2.21 -4.48
C LEU A 95 21.76 2.34 -4.82
N SER A 96 21.44 3.00 -5.94
CA SER A 96 20.05 3.20 -6.36
C SER A 96 19.30 1.89 -6.60
N HIS A 97 19.99 0.89 -7.14
CA HIS A 97 19.41 -0.44 -7.38
C HIS A 97 19.15 -1.21 -6.09
N HIS A 98 20.09 -1.13 -5.14
CA HIS A 98 19.92 -1.72 -3.82
C HIS A 98 18.78 -1.07 -3.04
N LEU A 99 18.65 0.25 -3.12
CA LEU A 99 17.54 1.00 -2.52
C LEU A 99 16.21 0.56 -3.12
N ALA A 100 16.05 0.58 -4.45
CA ALA A 100 14.82 0.15 -5.12
C ALA A 100 14.40 -1.27 -4.70
N ARG A 101 15.34 -2.23 -4.69
CA ARG A 101 15.09 -3.60 -4.22
C ARG A 101 14.64 -3.65 -2.76
N SER A 102 15.30 -2.90 -1.88
CA SER A 102 14.94 -2.80 -0.45
C SER A 102 13.53 -2.23 -0.25
N TYR A 103 13.16 -1.23 -1.05
CA TYR A 103 11.83 -0.63 -1.00
C TYR A 103 10.74 -1.62 -1.41
N ILE A 104 10.95 -2.43 -2.46
CA ILE A 104 10.01 -3.49 -2.85
C ILE A 104 9.83 -4.52 -1.72
N VAL A 105 10.93 -4.93 -1.07
CA VAL A 105 10.85 -5.84 0.07
C VAL A 105 10.01 -5.24 1.20
N THR A 106 10.22 -3.97 1.51
CA THR A 106 9.52 -3.24 2.59
C THR A 106 8.01 -3.13 2.32
N VAL A 107 7.63 -2.77 1.09
CA VAL A 107 6.21 -2.68 0.71
C VAL A 107 5.54 -4.06 0.80
N TYR A 108 6.18 -5.12 0.29
CA TYR A 108 5.59 -6.45 0.36
C TYR A 108 5.48 -6.99 1.80
N GLN A 109 6.45 -6.72 2.66
CA GLN A 109 6.34 -7.06 4.10
C GLN A 109 5.14 -6.36 4.76
N SER A 110 4.89 -5.09 4.40
CA SER A 110 3.71 -4.34 4.85
C SER A 110 2.42 -4.99 4.36
N ALA A 111 2.41 -5.43 3.10
CA ALA A 111 1.27 -6.13 2.49
C ALA A 111 1.01 -7.48 3.15
N GLU A 112 2.04 -8.29 3.43
CA GLU A 112 1.90 -9.58 4.12
C GLU A 112 1.32 -9.40 5.52
N ARG A 113 1.84 -8.42 6.27
CA ARG A 113 1.31 -8.07 7.58
C ARG A 113 -0.16 -7.69 7.50
N PHE A 114 -0.52 -6.82 6.54
CA PHE A 114 -1.90 -6.45 6.31
C PHE A 114 -2.78 -7.66 6.00
N LEU A 115 -2.40 -8.53 5.07
CA LEU A 115 -3.20 -9.70 4.69
C LEU A 115 -3.41 -10.65 5.87
N HIS A 116 -2.39 -10.80 6.73
CA HIS A 116 -2.49 -11.58 7.96
C HIS A 116 -3.46 -10.95 8.99
N GLU A 117 -3.33 -9.64 9.27
CA GLU A 117 -4.22 -8.94 10.19
C GLU A 117 -5.66 -8.87 9.66
N PHE A 118 -5.82 -8.62 8.36
CA PHE A 118 -7.10 -8.61 7.65
C PHE A 118 -7.82 -9.95 7.76
N ARG A 119 -7.11 -11.06 7.59
CA ARG A 119 -7.67 -12.40 7.83
C ARG A 119 -8.26 -12.52 9.23
N GLY A 120 -7.52 -12.12 10.26
CA GLY A 120 -7.98 -12.17 11.64
C GLY A 120 -9.28 -11.38 11.82
N GLU A 121 -9.31 -10.15 11.32
CA GLU A 121 -10.49 -9.27 11.41
C GLU A 121 -11.68 -9.83 10.61
N HIS A 122 -11.44 -10.42 9.43
CA HIS A 122 -12.48 -11.03 8.61
C HIS A 122 -13.08 -12.28 9.29
N ILE A 123 -12.25 -13.13 9.89
CA ILE A 123 -12.72 -14.31 10.66
C ILE A 123 -13.55 -13.85 11.86
N LEU A 124 -13.08 -12.84 12.61
CA LEU A 124 -13.81 -12.27 13.74
C LEU A 124 -15.16 -11.68 13.33
N LEU A 125 -15.21 -11.01 12.17
CA LEU A 125 -16.45 -10.45 11.64
C LEU A 125 -17.40 -11.57 11.20
N TYR A 126 -16.99 -12.50 10.35
CA TYR A 126 -17.93 -13.46 9.76
C TYR A 126 -18.13 -14.75 10.57
N GLY A 127 -17.28 -15.00 11.58
CA GLY A 127 -17.29 -16.24 12.37
C GLY A 127 -16.99 -17.48 11.54
N ARG A 128 -16.23 -17.34 10.44
CA ARG A 128 -15.90 -18.41 9.51
C ARG A 128 -14.40 -18.57 9.40
N GLU A 129 -13.92 -19.78 9.65
CA GLU A 129 -12.52 -20.14 9.44
C GLU A 129 -12.16 -20.08 7.94
N TRP A 130 -10.94 -19.62 7.67
CA TRP A 130 -10.39 -19.61 6.32
C TRP A 130 -9.83 -20.96 5.93
N THR A 131 -9.85 -21.26 4.62
CA THR A 131 -9.29 -22.48 4.04
C THR A 131 -8.21 -22.16 3.00
N GLY A 132 -7.43 -23.16 2.60
CA GLY A 132 -6.44 -23.02 1.51
C GLY A 132 -5.01 -22.69 1.96
N ASP A 133 -4.73 -22.69 3.27
CA ASP A 133 -3.36 -22.66 3.79
C ASP A 133 -2.66 -23.99 3.46
N ARG A 134 -1.98 -24.02 2.32
CA ARG A 134 -1.06 -25.10 1.95
C ARG A 134 0.35 -24.56 2.09
N LYS A 135 1.30 -25.49 2.23
CA LYS A 135 2.72 -25.15 2.07
C LYS A 135 2.89 -24.46 0.71
N ASP A 136 3.51 -23.28 0.72
CA ASP A 136 3.76 -22.44 -0.46
C ASP A 136 2.55 -21.67 -1.05
N SER A 137 1.37 -21.72 -0.40
CA SER A 137 0.25 -20.84 -0.75
C SER A 137 0.62 -19.37 -0.55
N ASP A 138 0.22 -18.50 -1.47
CA ASP A 138 0.49 -17.08 -1.31
C ASP A 138 -0.62 -16.32 -0.59
N PRO A 139 -0.26 -15.34 0.27
CA PRO A 139 -1.22 -14.68 1.13
C PRO A 139 -2.38 -14.01 0.39
N LEU A 140 -2.13 -13.42 -0.78
CA LEU A 140 -3.18 -12.75 -1.54
C LEU A 140 -4.14 -13.80 -2.14
N THR A 141 -3.64 -14.85 -2.79
CA THR A 141 -4.50 -15.91 -3.35
C THR A 141 -5.36 -16.57 -2.28
N VAL A 142 -4.79 -16.87 -1.10
CA VAL A 142 -5.57 -17.40 0.04
C VAL A 142 -6.63 -16.40 0.49
N THR A 143 -6.30 -15.11 0.54
CA THR A 143 -7.27 -14.06 0.86
C THR A 143 -8.43 -14.05 -0.14
N LEU A 144 -8.13 -14.02 -1.44
CA LEU A 144 -9.15 -13.99 -2.50
C LEU A 144 -10.08 -15.20 -2.46
N LEU A 145 -9.54 -16.39 -2.16
CA LEU A 145 -10.32 -17.62 -2.02
C LEU A 145 -11.37 -17.54 -0.90
N ASN A 146 -11.11 -16.77 0.15
CA ASN A 146 -11.97 -16.71 1.34
C ASN A 146 -12.87 -15.47 1.39
N VAL A 147 -12.59 -14.42 0.62
CA VAL A 147 -13.43 -13.21 0.56
C VAL A 147 -14.37 -13.16 -0.65
N ALA A 148 -14.04 -13.88 -1.73
CA ALA A 148 -14.87 -13.99 -2.92
C ALA A 148 -15.48 -15.39 -3.02
N SER A 149 -16.62 -15.53 -3.70
CA SER A 149 -17.28 -16.83 -3.87
C SER A 149 -16.49 -17.74 -4.81
N ASN A 150 -15.76 -17.15 -5.75
CA ASN A 150 -14.87 -17.86 -6.66
C ASN A 150 -13.81 -16.90 -7.26
N ARG A 151 -12.84 -17.48 -7.96
CA ARG A 151 -11.72 -16.74 -8.58
C ARG A 151 -12.19 -15.66 -9.56
N LYS A 152 -13.19 -15.95 -10.39
CA LYS A 152 -13.70 -14.99 -11.39
C LYS A 152 -14.29 -13.77 -10.69
N GLU A 153 -15.07 -13.96 -9.64
CA GLU A 153 -15.61 -12.85 -8.85
C GLU A 153 -14.49 -11.99 -8.22
N ALA A 154 -13.42 -12.62 -7.71
CA ALA A 154 -12.27 -11.88 -7.19
C ALA A 154 -11.59 -11.04 -8.28
N GLU A 155 -11.38 -11.63 -9.46
CA GLU A 155 -10.80 -10.94 -10.63
C GLU A 155 -11.69 -9.80 -11.11
N ASP A 156 -13.01 -9.98 -11.15
CA ASP A 156 -13.98 -8.97 -11.57
C ASP A 156 -14.06 -7.80 -10.57
N LYS A 157 -14.02 -8.08 -9.26
CA LYS A 157 -14.16 -7.05 -8.21
C LYS A 157 -12.86 -6.30 -7.91
N ILE A 158 -11.71 -6.98 -7.97
CA ILE A 158 -10.40 -6.36 -7.69
C ILE A 158 -9.75 -5.85 -8.97
N GLY A 159 -9.83 -6.60 -10.07
CA GLY A 159 -9.06 -6.37 -11.28
C GLY A 159 -7.96 -7.42 -11.44
N ILE A 160 -8.04 -8.23 -12.50
CA ILE A 160 -7.01 -9.22 -12.84
C ILE A 160 -5.64 -8.56 -13.08
N ASP A 161 -5.63 -7.37 -13.66
CA ASP A 161 -4.44 -6.55 -13.89
C ASP A 161 -3.74 -6.18 -12.58
N LEU A 162 -4.50 -5.80 -11.55
CA LEU A 162 -3.99 -5.43 -10.23
C LEU A 162 -3.46 -6.64 -9.47
N ILE A 163 -4.20 -7.75 -9.50
CA ILE A 163 -3.77 -9.02 -8.91
C ILE A 163 -2.46 -9.46 -9.57
N THR A 164 -2.39 -9.44 -10.91
CA THR A 164 -1.18 -9.86 -11.65
C THR A 164 0.01 -8.96 -11.31
N CYS A 165 -0.19 -7.65 -11.21
CA CYS A 165 0.85 -6.69 -10.82
C CYS A 165 1.37 -6.94 -9.40
N PHE A 166 0.48 -7.24 -8.44
CA PHE A 166 0.89 -7.56 -7.08
C PHE A 166 1.69 -8.87 -7.02
N GLN A 167 1.27 -9.88 -7.79
CA GLN A 167 1.97 -11.16 -7.88
C GLN A 167 3.35 -11.01 -8.54
N TYR A 168 3.50 -10.10 -9.51
CA TYR A 168 4.80 -9.75 -10.05
C TYR A 168 5.76 -9.26 -8.96
N TYR A 169 5.37 -8.24 -8.18
CA TYR A 169 6.23 -7.71 -7.13
C TYR A 169 6.48 -8.72 -5.99
N ARG A 170 5.55 -9.63 -5.71
CA ARG A 170 5.80 -10.78 -4.82
C ARG A 170 6.93 -11.66 -5.34
N VAL A 171 6.88 -12.06 -6.61
CA VAL A 171 7.90 -12.93 -7.24
C VAL A 171 9.26 -12.22 -7.25
N VAL A 172 9.27 -10.92 -7.57
CA VAL A 172 10.47 -10.07 -7.49
C VAL A 172 11.03 -10.03 -6.07
N ARG A 173 10.20 -9.77 -5.05
CA ARG A 173 10.62 -9.77 -3.65
C ARG A 173 11.24 -11.09 -3.23
N ASN A 174 10.64 -12.21 -3.62
CA ASN A 174 11.18 -13.54 -3.32
C ASN A 174 12.54 -13.74 -3.96
N TRP A 175 12.72 -13.33 -5.22
CA TRP A 175 14.02 -13.36 -5.87
C TRP A 175 15.06 -12.46 -5.18
N ILE A 176 14.69 -11.25 -4.76
CA ILE A 176 15.58 -10.33 -4.03
C ILE A 176 16.10 -10.96 -2.73
N ILE A 177 15.23 -11.65 -1.97
CA ILE A 177 15.58 -12.22 -0.67
C ILE A 177 16.33 -13.56 -0.81
N HIS A 178 15.98 -14.37 -1.81
CA HIS A 178 16.60 -15.66 -2.06
C HIS A 178 17.83 -15.52 -2.96
N THR A 179 18.83 -14.77 -2.50
CA THR A 179 20.08 -14.44 -3.21
C THR A 179 20.97 -15.63 -3.59
N LYS A 180 20.63 -16.86 -3.18
CA LYS A 180 21.32 -18.09 -3.60
C LYS A 180 20.86 -18.59 -4.97
N ASP A 181 19.66 -18.24 -5.41
CA ASP A 181 19.14 -18.57 -6.73
C ASP A 181 19.31 -17.37 -7.66
N SER A 182 20.33 -17.42 -8.52
CA SER A 182 20.53 -16.44 -9.60
C SER A 182 19.48 -16.54 -10.72
N ASP A 183 18.43 -17.36 -10.53
CA ASP A 183 17.42 -17.64 -11.55
C ASP A 183 16.42 -16.48 -11.70
N LEU A 184 16.70 -15.63 -12.68
CA LEU A 184 15.86 -14.49 -13.05
C LEU A 184 14.64 -14.90 -13.90
N ASN A 185 14.52 -16.16 -14.32
CA ASN A 185 13.49 -16.59 -15.27
C ASN A 185 12.08 -16.41 -14.69
N LYS A 186 11.89 -16.73 -13.40
CA LYS A 186 10.57 -16.57 -12.74
C LYS A 186 10.13 -15.10 -12.66
N PRO A 187 10.93 -14.16 -12.12
CA PRO A 187 10.60 -12.73 -12.17
C PRO A 187 10.39 -12.18 -13.58
N LEU A 188 11.20 -12.60 -14.57
CA LEU A 188 11.04 -12.16 -15.96
C LEU A 188 9.75 -12.67 -16.59
N HIS A 189 9.39 -13.93 -16.35
CA HIS A 189 8.11 -14.47 -16.80
C HIS A 189 6.94 -13.70 -16.18
N ALA A 190 7.00 -13.43 -14.88
CA ALA A 190 5.98 -12.63 -14.20
C ALA A 190 5.90 -11.19 -14.76
N PHE A 191 7.03 -10.61 -15.15
CA PHE A 191 7.06 -9.31 -15.83
C PHE A 191 6.34 -9.37 -17.19
N CYS A 192 6.59 -10.38 -18.02
CA CYS A 192 5.90 -10.54 -19.30
C CYS A 192 4.38 -10.61 -19.16
N GLU A 193 3.87 -11.22 -18.08
CA GLU A 193 2.44 -11.30 -17.82
C GLU A 193 1.79 -9.95 -17.48
N ILE A 194 2.53 -9.00 -16.90
CA ILE A 194 1.99 -7.69 -16.53
C ILE A 194 2.15 -6.64 -17.64
N VAL A 195 3.07 -6.82 -18.59
CA VAL A 195 3.31 -5.86 -19.68
C VAL A 195 2.04 -5.54 -20.47
N LYS A 196 1.13 -6.52 -20.60
CA LYS A 196 -0.15 -6.35 -21.29
C LYS A 196 -1.12 -5.40 -20.59
N TYR A 197 -0.87 -5.05 -19.33
CA TYR A 197 -1.72 -4.18 -18.49
C TYR A 197 -1.11 -2.79 -18.20
N LEU A 198 0.02 -2.45 -18.84
CA LEU A 198 0.70 -1.15 -18.65
C LEU A 198 -0.22 0.06 -18.94
N PRO A 199 -1.07 0.06 -19.98
CA PRO A 199 -1.96 1.20 -20.26
C PRO A 199 -2.96 1.47 -19.12
N GLU A 200 -3.56 0.41 -18.57
CA GLU A 200 -4.52 0.48 -17.46
C GLU A 200 -3.83 1.01 -16.19
N HIS A 201 -2.63 0.52 -15.89
CA HIS A 201 -1.86 0.95 -14.71
C HIS A 201 -1.48 2.43 -14.78
N LYS A 202 -1.04 2.93 -15.95
CA LYS A 202 -0.72 4.35 -16.14
C LYS A 202 -1.92 5.26 -15.90
N THR A 203 -3.11 4.79 -16.27
CA THR A 203 -4.36 5.54 -16.05
C THR A 203 -4.73 5.58 -14.57
N LEU A 204 -4.57 4.46 -13.86
CA LEU A 204 -5.00 4.33 -12.47
C LEU A 204 -4.00 4.93 -11.46
N PHE A 205 -2.70 4.76 -11.69
CA PHE A 205 -1.64 5.14 -10.74
C PHE A 205 -0.82 6.36 -11.19
N GLY A 206 -1.18 6.96 -12.32
CA GLY A 206 -0.50 8.11 -12.91
C GLY A 206 0.73 7.75 -13.74
N GLN A 207 1.43 8.77 -14.23
CA GLN A 207 2.65 8.59 -15.02
C GLN A 207 3.83 8.22 -14.11
N THR A 208 4.05 6.92 -13.94
CA THR A 208 5.31 6.33 -13.48
C THR A 208 5.93 5.55 -14.63
N ASP A 209 7.26 5.42 -14.64
CA ASP A 209 7.97 4.54 -15.58
C ASP A 209 7.95 3.06 -15.15
N ALA A 210 7.28 2.75 -14.04
CA ALA A 210 7.02 1.41 -13.53
C ALA A 210 5.74 0.78 -14.09
N PRO A 211 5.57 -0.56 -14.03
CA PRO A 211 6.52 -1.55 -13.52
C PRO A 211 7.73 -1.77 -14.45
N ASN A 212 8.93 -1.89 -13.87
CA ASN A 212 10.17 -2.18 -14.59
C ASN A 212 10.55 -3.66 -14.47
N LYS A 213 11.49 -4.12 -15.31
CA LYS A 213 12.04 -5.48 -15.17
C LYS A 213 12.76 -5.68 -13.83
N PRO A 214 12.95 -6.92 -13.37
CA PRO A 214 13.56 -7.21 -12.05
C PRO A 214 14.98 -6.63 -11.84
N ASN A 215 15.78 -6.50 -12.90
CA ASN A 215 17.12 -5.90 -12.84
C ASN A 215 17.14 -4.39 -13.15
N GLU A 216 15.99 -3.81 -13.46
CA GLU A 216 15.81 -2.41 -13.86
C GLU A 216 14.90 -1.67 -12.87
N LEU A 217 14.70 -2.21 -11.66
CA LEU A 217 13.83 -1.62 -10.64
C LEU A 217 14.31 -0.22 -10.24
N THR A 218 13.36 0.68 -10.07
CA THR A 218 13.62 2.08 -9.71
C THR A 218 12.74 2.52 -8.54
N PHE A 219 12.91 3.77 -8.12
CA PHE A 219 12.02 4.40 -7.15
C PHE A 219 10.56 4.45 -7.63
N ASP A 220 10.30 4.50 -8.94
CA ASP A 220 8.94 4.47 -9.48
C ASP A 220 8.23 3.14 -9.22
N ASP A 221 8.98 2.03 -9.16
CA ASP A 221 8.41 0.72 -8.79
C ASP A 221 7.93 0.71 -7.34
N PHE A 222 8.65 1.40 -6.45
CA PHE A 222 8.20 1.59 -5.08
C PHE A 222 6.89 2.39 -5.03
N ILE A 223 6.81 3.51 -5.75
CA ILE A 223 5.60 4.35 -5.80
C ILE A 223 4.41 3.53 -6.31
N LEU A 224 4.58 2.84 -7.44
CA LEU A 224 3.54 2.00 -8.02
C LEU A 224 3.10 0.91 -7.03
N PHE A 225 4.05 0.19 -6.45
CA PHE A 225 3.74 -0.95 -5.60
C PHE A 225 3.10 -0.53 -4.27
N SER A 226 3.52 0.60 -3.68
CA SER A 226 2.89 1.19 -2.48
C SER A 226 1.43 1.57 -2.78
N ARG A 227 1.17 2.26 -3.90
CA ARG A 227 -0.18 2.63 -4.35
C ARG A 227 -1.05 1.41 -4.64
N LEU A 228 -0.53 0.44 -5.37
CA LEU A 228 -1.20 -0.82 -5.69
C LEU A 228 -1.62 -1.56 -4.42
N THR A 229 -0.72 -1.64 -3.43
CA THR A 229 -0.98 -2.32 -2.16
C THR A 229 -2.12 -1.65 -1.40
N LYS A 230 -2.12 -0.31 -1.32
CA LYS A 230 -3.24 0.44 -0.71
C LYS A 230 -4.55 0.23 -1.47
N TYR A 231 -4.49 0.19 -2.81
CA TYR A 231 -5.66 0.01 -3.65
C TYR A 231 -6.28 -1.39 -3.49
N ILE A 232 -5.46 -2.45 -3.50
CA ILE A 232 -5.92 -3.82 -3.24
C ILE A 232 -6.53 -3.93 -1.83
N ALA A 233 -5.91 -3.33 -0.81
CA ALA A 233 -6.46 -3.33 0.54
C ALA A 233 -7.83 -2.63 0.62
N LYS A 234 -8.02 -1.53 -0.12
CA LYS A 234 -9.34 -0.88 -0.27
C LYS A 234 -10.35 -1.83 -0.90
N LYS A 235 -9.99 -2.46 -2.02
CA LYS A 235 -10.85 -3.41 -2.73
C LYS A 235 -11.23 -4.61 -1.87
N LEU A 236 -10.30 -5.14 -1.08
CA LEU A 236 -10.59 -6.22 -0.13
C LEU A 236 -11.61 -5.77 0.93
N CYS A 237 -11.49 -4.55 1.46
CA CYS A 237 -12.51 -4.01 2.37
C CYS A 237 -13.88 -3.85 1.69
N GLU A 238 -13.92 -3.35 0.46
CA GLU A 238 -15.16 -3.17 -0.31
C GLU A 238 -15.88 -4.52 -0.54
N ILE A 239 -15.14 -5.57 -0.93
CA ILE A 239 -15.69 -6.90 -1.17
C ILE A 239 -16.19 -7.56 0.12
N SER A 240 -15.49 -7.31 1.22
CA SER A 240 -15.82 -7.83 2.55
C SER A 240 -16.76 -6.93 3.34
N TYR A 241 -17.44 -5.98 2.70
CA TYR A 241 -18.48 -5.20 3.35
C TYR A 241 -19.70 -6.08 3.70
N PRO A 242 -20.11 -6.17 4.98
CA PRO A 242 -21.27 -6.98 5.34
C PRO A 242 -22.58 -6.44 4.78
N PRO A 243 -23.52 -7.32 4.40
CA PRO A 243 -24.88 -6.89 4.05
C PRO A 243 -25.58 -6.28 5.27
N GLU A 244 -26.55 -5.39 5.06
CA GLU A 244 -27.24 -4.69 6.17
C GLU A 244 -27.90 -5.64 7.19
N SER A 245 -28.39 -6.79 6.71
CA SER A 245 -28.96 -7.84 7.57
C SER A 245 -27.95 -8.45 8.56
N TYR A 246 -26.66 -8.45 8.23
CA TYR A 246 -25.60 -8.95 9.12
C TYR A 246 -25.48 -8.06 10.36
N TRP A 247 -25.48 -6.73 10.18
CA TRP A 247 -25.38 -5.78 11.30
C TRP A 247 -26.53 -5.94 12.29
N LYS A 248 -27.75 -6.22 11.79
CA LYS A 248 -28.94 -6.51 12.60
C LYS A 248 -28.74 -7.71 13.50
N LYS A 249 -28.21 -8.81 12.99
CA LYS A 249 -28.05 -10.02 13.79
C LYS A 249 -26.86 -9.93 14.75
N SER A 250 -25.71 -9.46 14.27
CA SER A 250 -24.44 -9.52 15.00
C SER A 250 -24.34 -8.46 16.10
N LEU A 251 -24.62 -7.19 15.76
CA LEU A 251 -24.42 -6.08 16.69
C LEU A 251 -25.50 -5.99 17.77
N LEU A 252 -26.74 -6.38 17.46
CA LEU A 252 -27.81 -6.40 18.46
C LEU A 252 -27.51 -7.36 19.61
N MET A 253 -26.90 -8.52 19.33
CA MET A 253 -26.52 -9.47 20.38
C MET A 253 -25.43 -8.88 21.29
N GLN A 254 -24.43 -8.20 20.73
CA GLN A 254 -23.32 -7.62 21.48
C GLN A 254 -23.78 -6.52 22.47
N PHE A 255 -24.80 -5.73 22.10
CA PHE A 255 -25.29 -4.61 22.92
C PHE A 255 -26.64 -4.87 23.59
N ASN A 256 -27.11 -6.12 23.66
CA ASN A 256 -28.40 -6.45 24.25
C ASN A 256 -28.53 -6.00 25.72
N HIS A 257 -27.41 -5.92 26.46
CA HIS A 257 -27.36 -5.40 27.82
C HIS A 257 -27.73 -3.89 27.93
N LEU A 258 -27.72 -3.15 26.82
CA LEU A 258 -28.12 -1.73 26.74
C LEU A 258 -29.54 -1.54 26.20
N ARG A 259 -30.32 -2.61 25.96
CA ARG A 259 -31.66 -2.54 25.34
C ARG A 259 -32.63 -1.59 26.05
N ASN A 260 -32.50 -1.46 27.38
CA ASN A 260 -33.35 -0.57 28.19
C ASN A 260 -32.93 0.91 28.12
N ASN A 261 -31.83 1.24 27.43
CA ASN A 261 -31.38 2.61 27.21
C ASN A 261 -31.01 2.82 25.73
N PRO A 262 -32.01 3.03 24.86
CA PRO A 262 -31.81 3.15 23.41
C PRO A 262 -30.80 4.24 23.03
N ARG A 263 -30.77 5.36 23.76
CA ARG A 263 -29.81 6.44 23.53
C ARG A 263 -28.36 5.98 23.76
N ARG A 264 -28.12 5.26 24.86
CA ARG A 264 -26.78 4.75 25.20
C ARG A 264 -26.36 3.63 24.24
N MET A 265 -27.30 2.76 23.85
CA MET A 265 -27.08 1.72 22.84
C MET A 265 -26.71 2.30 21.48
N LYS A 266 -27.47 3.28 20.99
CA LYS A 266 -27.19 4.00 19.74
C LYS A 266 -25.79 4.62 19.73
N ASN A 267 -25.43 5.33 20.80
CA ASN A 267 -24.10 5.95 20.90
C ASN A 267 -22.97 4.91 20.89
N ALA A 268 -23.16 3.77 21.57
CA ALA A 268 -22.17 2.69 21.58
C ALA A 268 -22.01 2.03 20.20
N LEU A 269 -23.12 1.75 19.51
CA LEU A 269 -23.13 1.23 18.14
C LEU A 269 -22.45 2.18 17.16
N THR A 270 -22.81 3.47 17.19
CA THR A 270 -22.18 4.47 16.34
C THR A 270 -20.69 4.60 16.63
N GLY A 271 -20.29 4.54 17.91
CA GLY A 271 -18.90 4.51 18.32
C GLY A 271 -18.15 3.33 17.70
N LEU A 272 -18.66 2.11 17.90
CA LEU A 272 -18.07 0.87 17.37
C LEU A 272 -17.91 0.91 15.85
N LEU A 273 -18.98 1.27 15.12
CA LEU A 273 -18.98 1.33 13.65
C LEU A 273 -17.91 2.29 13.11
N ARG A 274 -17.68 3.39 13.81
CA ARG A 274 -16.65 4.37 13.44
C ARG A 274 -15.25 3.92 13.81
N THR A 275 -15.06 3.39 15.02
CA THR A 275 -13.72 3.06 15.52
C THR A 275 -13.17 1.77 14.93
N GLU A 276 -13.98 0.72 14.91
CA GLU A 276 -13.57 -0.61 14.44
C GLU A 276 -13.69 -0.74 12.92
N TYR A 277 -14.75 -0.20 12.32
CA TYR A 277 -15.03 -0.36 10.89
C TYR A 277 -14.80 0.90 10.05
N GLY A 278 -14.25 1.97 10.65
CA GLY A 278 -13.84 3.17 9.94
C GLY A 278 -14.98 3.94 9.27
N MET A 279 -16.24 3.60 9.57
CA MET A 279 -17.39 4.20 8.92
C MET A 279 -17.50 5.69 9.22
N ASP A 280 -18.01 6.44 8.26
CA ASP A 280 -18.33 7.85 8.40
C ASP A 280 -19.51 8.04 9.38
N LYS A 281 -19.68 9.30 9.79
CA LYS A 281 -20.68 9.67 10.80
C LYS A 281 -22.10 9.35 10.34
N GLU A 282 -22.40 9.55 9.06
CA GLU A 282 -23.76 9.48 8.52
C GLU A 282 -24.19 8.03 8.35
N ILE A 283 -23.34 7.19 7.74
CA ILE A 283 -23.57 5.75 7.59
C ILE A 283 -23.65 5.08 8.95
N ALA A 284 -22.72 5.36 9.86
CA ALA A 284 -22.73 4.77 11.20
C ALA A 284 -24.01 5.16 11.97
N ALA A 285 -24.44 6.42 11.86
CA ALA A 285 -25.68 6.88 12.48
C ALA A 285 -26.92 6.23 11.86
N ARG A 286 -26.96 6.09 10.53
CA ARG A 286 -28.07 5.42 9.81
C ARG A 286 -28.25 3.98 10.26
N ILE A 287 -27.17 3.19 10.19
CA ILE A 287 -27.18 1.78 10.62
C ILE A 287 -27.59 1.70 12.10
N SER A 288 -27.03 2.55 12.97
CA SER A 288 -27.37 2.54 14.40
C SER A 288 -28.83 2.88 14.68
N ASN A 289 -29.44 3.80 13.91
CA ASN A 289 -30.86 4.15 14.04
C ASN A 289 -31.74 2.97 13.65
N GLU A 290 -31.55 2.41 12.46
CA GLU A 290 -32.35 1.28 11.98
C GLU A 290 -32.28 0.07 12.91
N LEU A 291 -31.12 -0.17 13.52
CA LEU A 291 -30.92 -1.21 14.52
C LEU A 291 -31.74 -0.96 15.79
N CYS A 292 -31.66 0.26 16.34
CA CYS A 292 -32.39 0.60 17.57
C CYS A 292 -33.90 0.66 17.35
N ASP A 293 -34.35 1.17 16.20
CA ASP A 293 -35.77 1.28 15.84
C ASP A 293 -36.40 -0.11 15.66
N SER A 294 -35.63 -1.11 15.21
CA SER A 294 -36.09 -2.51 15.12
C SER A 294 -36.32 -3.22 16.47
N LEU A 295 -35.88 -2.60 17.57
CA LEU A 295 -36.05 -3.12 18.94
C LEU A 295 -37.19 -2.46 19.72
N ALA A 296 -37.71 -1.33 19.22
CA ALA A 296 -38.81 -0.56 19.79
C ALA A 296 -40.16 -1.15 19.35
#